data_AF-A0A938QMB2-F1
#
_entry.id   AF-A0A938QMB2-F1
#
_cell.length_a   1.000
_cell.length_b   1.000
_cell.length_c   1.000
_cell.angle_alpha   90.00
_cell.angle_beta   90.00
_cell.angle_gamma   90.00
#
_symmetry.space_group_name_H-M   'P 1'
#
loop_
_entity.id
_entity.type
_entity.pdbx_description
1 polymer ?
#
loop_
_entity_poly.entity_id
_entity_poly.type
_entity_poly.pdbx_seq_one_letter_code
_entity_poly.pdbx_strand_id
1 'polypeptide(L)'
;MAFAVIVRRHNGVQSYLILDDNPREMLRHVGFVKEFSIRSWRGSLESDDAREEWAEMLGEDPFDGTYGIIDSTNWEFKADAPLWAECIQDKE
;
A
#
# COMPACT_ATOMS: atom_id res chain seq x y z
N MET A 1 -12.43 -13.40 -1.29
CA MET A 1 -12.60 -12.67 -2.58
C MET A 1 -11.31 -11.96 -2.89
N ALA A 2 -11.00 -11.75 -4.17
CA ALA A 2 -9.92 -10.85 -4.54
C ALA A 2 -10.35 -9.42 -4.18
N PHE A 3 -9.42 -8.60 -3.68
CA PHE A 3 -9.64 -7.20 -3.34
C PHE A 3 -8.61 -6.34 -4.06
N ALA A 4 -8.95 -5.07 -4.26
CA ALA A 4 -8.06 -4.14 -4.92
C ALA A 4 -6.90 -3.74 -4.01
N VAL A 5 -5.73 -3.60 -4.62
CA VAL A 5 -4.52 -3.12 -3.98
C VAL A 5 -3.88 -2.09 -4.90
N ILE A 6 -3.59 -0.91 -4.36
CA ILE A 6 -2.82 0.10 -5.07
C ILE A 6 -1.36 -0.10 -4.67
N VAL A 7 -0.49 -0.33 -5.66
CA VAL A 7 0.95 -0.36 -5.47
C VAL A 7 1.54 1.00 -5.85
N ARG A 8 2.42 1.52 -5.00
CA ARG A 8 3.18 2.73 -5.22
C ARG A 8 4.66 2.38 -5.25
N ARG A 9 5.33 2.65 -6.38
CA ARG A 9 6.75 2.37 -6.61
C ARG A 9 7.56 3.64 -6.56
N HIS A 10 8.28 3.88 -5.48
CA HIS A 10 9.03 5.12 -5.29
C HIS A 10 10.39 4.85 -4.67
N ASN A 11 11.44 5.47 -5.19
CA ASN A 11 12.83 5.31 -4.70
C ASN A 11 13.27 3.84 -4.56
N GLY A 12 12.85 2.97 -5.49
CA GLY A 12 13.24 1.55 -5.50
C GLY A 12 12.53 0.67 -4.46
N VAL A 13 11.55 1.20 -3.72
CA VAL A 13 10.71 0.43 -2.80
C VAL A 13 9.25 0.43 -3.25
N GLN A 14 8.52 -0.59 -2.80
CA GLN A 14 7.08 -0.73 -3.05
C GLN A 14 6.31 -0.49 -1.75
N SER A 15 5.33 0.40 -1.83
CA SER A 15 4.31 0.63 -0.79
C SER A 15 2.96 0.13 -1.32
N TYR A 16 2.07 -0.24 -0.40
CA TYR A 16 0.77 -0.80 -0.76
C TYR A 16 -0.36 -0.09 -0.03
N LEU A 17 -1.47 0.14 -0.71
CA LEU A 17 -2.74 0.50 -0.11
C LEU A 17 -3.73 -0.63 -0.40
N ILE A 18 -4.16 -1.31 0.65
CA ILE A 18 -5.06 -2.45 0.58
C ILE A 18 -6.50 -1.97 0.82
N LEU A 19 -7.40 -2.30 -0.11
CA LEU A 19 -8.81 -1.93 -0.09
C LEU A 19 -9.69 -3.17 0.16
N ASP A 20 -9.42 -3.87 1.26
CA ASP A 20 -10.24 -4.99 1.75
C ASP A 20 -11.23 -4.52 2.83
N ASP A 21 -11.83 -5.45 3.59
CA ASP A 21 -12.75 -5.11 4.68
C ASP A 21 -12.10 -4.32 5.82
N ASN A 22 -10.76 -4.29 5.91
CA ASN A 22 -9.98 -3.52 6.87
C ASN A 22 -8.91 -2.68 6.14
N PRO A 23 -9.32 -1.61 5.43
CA PRO A 23 -8.45 -0.85 4.56
C PRO A 23 -7.24 -0.29 5.29
N ARG A 24 -6.08 -0.39 4.67
CA ARG A 24 -4.80 -0.02 5.30
C ARG A 24 -3.75 0.38 4.30
N GLU A 25 -3.02 1.44 4.64
CA GLU A 25 -1.79 1.82 3.95
C GLU A 25 -0.59 1.16 4.60
N MET A 26 0.36 0.75 3.76
CA MET A 26 1.59 0.07 4.10
C MET A 26 2.72 0.80 3.40
N LEU A 27 3.27 1.79 4.09
CA LEU A 27 4.32 2.64 3.57
C LEU A 27 5.70 2.05 3.87
N ARG A 28 6.46 1.74 2.82
CA ARG A 28 7.86 1.31 2.91
C ARG A 28 8.78 2.50 2.70
N HIS A 29 9.81 2.62 3.54
CA HIS A 29 10.83 3.66 3.40
C HIS A 29 12.20 3.11 3.82
N VAL A 30 13.25 3.44 3.07
CA VAL A 30 14.65 2.97 3.28
C VAL A 30 15.28 3.49 4.60
N GLY A 31 14.50 4.18 5.44
CA GLY A 31 14.96 4.75 6.71
C GLY A 31 14.10 4.37 7.92
N PHE A 32 13.11 3.49 7.76
CA PHE A 32 12.30 3.04 8.90
C PHE A 32 12.97 1.89 9.64
N VAL A 33 12.80 1.87 10.97
CA VAL A 33 13.29 0.79 11.84
C VAL A 33 12.60 -0.54 11.50
N LYS A 34 11.32 -0.47 11.11
CA LYS A 34 10.53 -1.58 10.56
C LYS A 34 10.35 -1.36 9.07
N GLU A 35 10.38 -2.43 8.29
CA GLU A 35 10.33 -2.32 6.83
C GLU A 35 9.05 -1.64 6.32
N PHE A 36 7.92 -1.81 7.02
CA PHE A 36 6.66 -1.13 6.72
C PHE A 36 6.11 -0.33 7.92
N SER A 37 5.58 0.86 7.64
CA SER A 37 4.67 1.59 8.53
C SER A 37 3.23 1.31 8.10
N ILE A 38 2.47 0.65 8.98
CA ILE A 38 1.09 0.23 8.70
C ILE A 38 0.10 1.14 9.44
N ARG A 39 -0.83 1.75 8.70
CA ARG A 39 -1.87 2.64 9.22
C ARG A 39 -3.20 2.32 8.57
N SER A 40 -4.29 2.55 9.31
CA SER A 40 -5.65 2.37 8.77
C SER A 40 -5.95 3.43 7.72
N TRP A 41 -6.48 2.99 6.58
CA TRP A 41 -6.96 3.87 5.53
C TRP A 41 -8.42 4.27 5.82
N ARG A 42 -8.72 5.55 5.65
CA ARG A 42 -10.06 6.12 5.91
C ARG A 42 -10.64 6.88 4.72
N GLY A 43 -9.95 6.85 3.58
CA GLY A 43 -10.44 7.44 2.34
C GLY A 43 -11.35 6.49 1.57
N SER A 44 -11.49 6.73 0.27
CA SER A 44 -12.33 5.94 -0.62
C SER A 44 -11.92 4.46 -0.69
N LEU A 45 -12.89 3.57 -0.94
CA LEU A 45 -12.64 2.16 -1.26
C LEU A 45 -12.65 1.89 -2.77
N GLU A 46 -13.12 2.86 -3.56
CA GLU A 46 -13.05 2.80 -5.02
C GLU A 46 -11.61 3.01 -5.44
N SER A 47 -11.07 2.12 -6.28
CA SER A 47 -9.62 2.01 -6.48
C SER A 47 -8.99 3.22 -7.17
N ASP A 48 -9.70 3.85 -8.11
CA ASP A 48 -9.24 5.06 -8.78
C ASP A 48 -9.23 6.26 -7.83
N ASP A 49 -10.35 6.50 -7.13
CA ASP A 49 -10.47 7.56 -6.13
C ASP A 49 -9.43 7.40 -5.01
N ALA A 50 -9.29 6.19 -4.49
CA ALA A 50 -8.33 5.88 -3.42
C ALA A 50 -6.88 6.10 -3.86
N ARG A 51 -6.54 5.83 -5.13
CA ARG A 51 -5.22 6.13 -5.69
C ARG A 51 -4.97 7.63 -5.70
N GLU A 52 -5.94 8.41 -6.18
CA GLU A 52 -5.84 9.86 -6.25
C GLU A 52 -5.70 10.49 -4.85
N GLU A 53 -6.58 10.11 -3.92
CA GLU A 53 -6.54 10.58 -2.54
C GLU A 53 -5.21 10.21 -1.86
N TRP A 54 -4.72 8.97 -2.07
CA TRP A 54 -3.47 8.52 -1.45
C TRP A 54 -2.25 9.26 -1.99
N ALA A 55 -2.19 9.48 -3.31
CA ALA A 55 -1.13 10.27 -3.93
C ALA A 55 -1.17 11.73 -3.45
N GLU A 56 -2.36 12.33 -3.35
CA GLU A 56 -2.52 13.70 -2.85
C GLU A 56 -2.01 13.84 -1.42
N MET A 57 -2.34 12.90 -0.52
CA MET A 57 -1.83 12.92 0.86
C MET A 57 -0.30 12.81 0.94
N LEU A 58 0.32 12.13 -0.02
CA LEU A 58 1.77 11.99 -0.12
C LEU A 58 2.43 13.15 -0.87
N GLY A 59 1.65 14.05 -1.46
CA GLY A 59 2.14 15.18 -2.26
C GLY A 59 2.68 14.77 -3.63
N GLU A 60 2.10 13.72 -4.22
CA GLU A 60 2.57 13.06 -5.44
C GLU A 60 1.52 13.09 -6.56
N ASP A 61 1.96 12.83 -7.79
CA ASP A 61 1.08 12.72 -8.95
C ASP A 61 0.61 11.26 -9.11
N PRO A 62 -0.69 10.96 -8.99
CA PRO A 62 -1.23 9.60 -9.14
C PRO A 62 -1.08 9.01 -10.55
N PHE A 63 -0.75 9.82 -11.56
CA PHE A 63 -0.68 9.44 -12.97
C PHE A 63 0.73 9.45 -13.57
N ASP A 64 1.77 9.66 -12.74
CA ASP A 64 3.17 9.68 -13.18
C ASP A 64 3.74 8.29 -13.53
N GLY A 65 2.94 7.24 -13.37
CA GLY A 65 3.31 5.84 -13.64
C GLY A 65 3.95 5.13 -12.44
N THR A 66 4.11 5.78 -11.30
CA THR A 66 4.60 5.15 -10.05
C THR A 66 3.50 4.39 -9.32
N TYR A 67 2.23 4.74 -9.57
CA TYR A 67 1.06 4.08 -9.02
C TYR A 67 0.47 3.05 -9.99
N GLY A 68 0.05 1.90 -9.46
CA GLY A 68 -0.65 0.86 -10.20
C GLY A 68 -1.76 0.22 -9.39
N ILE A 69 -2.87 -0.11 -10.02
CA ILE A 69 -3.97 -0.85 -9.38
C ILE A 69 -3.82 -2.32 -9.78
N ILE A 70 -3.70 -3.18 -8.77
CA ILE A 70 -3.60 -4.64 -8.90
C ILE A 70 -4.64 -5.29 -7.98
N ASP A 71 -4.80 -6.60 -8.07
CA ASP A 71 -5.62 -7.37 -7.14
C ASP A 71 -4.76 -8.19 -6.17
N SER A 72 -5.37 -8.65 -5.08
CA SER A 72 -4.69 -9.42 -4.03
C SER A 72 -4.13 -10.78 -4.46
N THR A 73 -4.38 -11.23 -5.69
CA THR A 73 -3.77 -12.43 -6.25
C THR A 73 -2.44 -12.18 -6.94
N ASN A 74 -2.08 -10.91 -7.19
CA ASN A 74 -0.84 -10.49 -7.82
C ASN A 74 0.40 -11.04 -7.09
N TRP A 75 1.38 -11.50 -7.88
CA TRP A 75 2.54 -12.20 -7.37
C TRP A 75 3.53 -11.28 -6.62
N GLU A 76 3.68 -10.01 -7.02
CA GLU A 76 4.53 -9.03 -6.34
C GLU A 76 3.98 -8.78 -4.94
N PHE A 77 2.68 -8.49 -4.85
CA PHE A 77 1.98 -8.29 -3.58
C PHE A 77 2.10 -9.50 -2.64
N LYS A 78 1.97 -10.72 -3.17
CA LYS A 78 2.14 -11.94 -2.38
C LYS A 78 3.58 -12.19 -1.95
N ALA A 79 4.56 -11.81 -2.77
CA ALA A 79 5.98 -11.99 -2.46
C ALA A 79 6.41 -11.11 -1.28
N ASP A 80 5.86 -9.90 -1.17
CA ASP A 80 6.12 -8.99 -0.06
C ASP A 80 5.30 -9.31 1.20
N ALA A 81 4.36 -10.25 1.11
CA ALA A 81 3.46 -10.57 2.22
C ALA A 81 4.14 -11.06 3.52
N PRO A 82 5.24 -11.83 3.48
CA PRO A 82 5.95 -12.20 4.71
C PRO A 82 6.53 -10.97 5.43
N LEU A 83 7.00 -9.97 4.68
CA LEU A 83 7.72 -8.80 5.20
C LEU A 83 6.83 -7.91 6.07
N TRP A 84 5.54 -7.83 5.72
CA TRP A 84 4.60 -7.05 6.52
C TRP A 84 4.07 -7.80 7.74
N ALA A 85 4.13 -9.14 7.76
CA ALA A 85 3.53 -9.94 8.82
C ALA A 85 4.28 -9.69 10.14
N GLU A 86 5.59 -9.54 10.04
CA GLU A 86 6.48 -9.14 11.14
C GLU A 86 6.17 -7.73 11.66
N CYS A 87 5.69 -6.83 10.81
CA CYS A 87 5.33 -5.46 11.20
C CYS A 87 3.99 -5.39 11.95
N ILE A 88 3.08 -6.34 11.74
CA ILE A 88 1.76 -6.40 12.40
C ILE A 88 1.87 -6.99 13.82
N GLN A 89 2.72 -7.99 14.02
CA GLN A 89 2.89 -8.68 15.30
C GLN A 89 3.47 -7.79 16.41
N ASP A 90 4.20 -6.74 16.04
CA ASP A 90 4.94 -5.89 16.97
C ASP A 90 4.13 -4.63 17.37
N LYS A 91 2.79 -4.76 17.38
CA LYS A 91 1.83 -3.75 17.91
C LYS A 91 1.12 -4.22 19.19
N GLU A 92 1.53 -5.33 19.80
CA GLU A 92 1.09 -5.77 21.14
C GLU A 92 1.96 -5.22 22.26
#